data_AF-A0A956NQV3-F1
#
_entry.id   AF-A0A956NQV3-F1
#
_cell.length_a   1.000
_cell.length_b   1.000
_cell.length_c   1.000
_cell.angle_alpha   90.00
_cell.angle_beta   90.00
_cell.angle_gamma   90.00
#
_symmetry.space_group_name_H-M   'P 1'
#
loop_
_entity.id
_entity.type
_entity.pdbx_description
1 polymer ?
#
loop_
_entity_poly.entity_id
_entity_poly.type
_entity_poly.pdbx_seq_one_letter_code
_entity_poly.pdbx_strand_id
1 'polypeptide(L)'
;MPSSARRPRPRQPGFLALTSPKWRSALARLRPRAGEERGGRGVLLGVAGSLFLAVAFYISFRTVGYFRSVPEIGPLLAAKLLGMAFLAFGSILLLSNLVSALSTFFLARDLDLLVAAPVDWGRFYLAKLAETIVHSSWMVGLLALPLLTAYGVVWGGGPLFPLVALGAFIPFLVIPAVIGTGITLLLVNIFPARRTRDLLGLVTIAAAGALVLGLRLLRPEQLARPEGFQSLVDFIAVLRAPSHALLPTEWAAAMIMNWLTRVADPLPVALLWSTAGAFVVIGASLHRRLYASGFARAQEGADSVARGEATATLFRRLLPGMPAMRREFVLKDLRVFFRDSTQWSQLILLGVLVAVYLINIRALPLFTGEEVPVFLVTLIVFLNQGLAGFVIAAVAARFIFPSVSLEGRLLWLLRSSPLDPRAMLRSKYVVGVLPLLVLSLILTV
;
A
#
# COMPACT_ATOMS: atom_id res chain seq x y z
N MET A 1 -51.68 33.46 1.75
CA MET A 1 -50.62 32.67 2.41
C MET A 1 -51.18 31.29 2.73
N PRO A 2 -50.47 30.22 2.39
CA PRO A 2 -50.02 29.36 3.47
C PRO A 2 -48.49 29.32 3.44
N SER A 3 -47.92 29.73 4.57
CA SER A 3 -46.49 29.64 4.84
C SER A 3 -46.00 28.23 4.50
N SER A 4 -45.01 28.15 3.62
CA SER A 4 -44.18 26.96 3.45
C SER A 4 -43.48 26.68 4.78
N ALA A 5 -44.17 25.96 5.66
CA ALA A 5 -43.60 25.42 6.87
C ALA A 5 -42.43 24.54 6.42
N ARG A 6 -41.21 25.07 6.54
CA ARG A 6 -39.97 24.32 6.35
C ARG A 6 -40.10 23.10 7.24
N ARG A 7 -40.39 21.93 6.66
CA ARG A 7 -40.36 20.65 7.38
C ARG A 7 -39.03 20.64 8.14
N PRO A 8 -39.04 20.46 9.48
CA PRO A 8 -37.81 20.45 10.23
C PRO A 8 -36.92 19.37 9.61
N ARG A 9 -35.73 19.76 9.15
CA ARG A 9 -34.76 18.80 8.62
C ARG A 9 -34.62 17.71 9.68
N PRO A 10 -34.82 16.43 9.34
CA PRO A 10 -34.70 15.35 10.32
C PRO A 10 -33.36 15.51 11.03
N ARG A 11 -33.36 15.45 12.38
CA ARG A 11 -32.15 15.58 13.18
C ARG A 11 -31.15 14.54 12.70
N GLN A 12 -30.12 15.01 11.99
CA GLN A 12 -29.12 14.12 11.46
C GLN A 12 -28.42 13.42 12.63
N PRO A 13 -28.27 12.08 12.58
CA PRO A 13 -27.54 11.37 13.62
C PRO A 13 -26.14 11.96 13.77
N GLY A 14 -25.71 12.15 15.02
CA GLY A 14 -24.37 12.64 15.34
C GLY A 14 -23.30 11.61 14.94
N PHE A 15 -22.05 12.07 14.77
CA PHE A 15 -20.90 11.20 14.52
C PHE A 15 -20.78 10.06 15.56
N LEU A 16 -21.06 10.38 16.82
CA LEU A 16 -21.09 9.42 17.93
C LEU A 16 -22.21 8.40 17.79
N ALA A 17 -23.36 8.76 17.21
CA ALA A 17 -24.48 7.83 17.01
C ALA A 17 -24.13 6.75 15.99
N LEU A 18 -23.38 7.09 14.94
CA LEU A 18 -22.93 6.15 13.89
C LEU A 18 -21.89 5.14 14.41
N THR A 19 -21.02 5.58 15.32
CA THR A 19 -19.94 4.73 15.86
C THR A 19 -20.34 3.98 17.14
N SER A 20 -21.35 4.49 17.87
CA SER A 20 -21.81 3.90 19.14
C SER A 20 -22.19 2.41 19.11
N PRO A 21 -22.83 1.85 18.06
CA PRO A 21 -23.21 0.44 18.07
C PRO A 21 -21.97 -0.47 18.04
N LYS A 22 -20.94 -0.06 17.31
CA LYS A 22 -19.67 -0.79 17.23
C LYS A 22 -18.89 -0.69 18.54
N TRP A 23 -18.81 0.49 19.13
CA TRP A 23 -18.23 0.67 20.47
C TRP A 23 -18.95 -0.15 21.52
N ARG A 24 -20.29 -0.15 21.53
CA ARG A 24 -21.11 -1.00 22.42
C ARG A 24 -20.87 -2.49 22.16
N SER A 25 -20.72 -2.91 20.91
CA SER A 25 -20.39 -4.30 20.57
C SER A 25 -18.99 -4.69 21.04
N ALA A 26 -18.00 -3.79 20.96
CA ALA A 26 -16.64 -4.01 21.47
C ALA A 26 -16.64 -4.09 23.00
N LEU A 27 -17.32 -3.17 23.67
CA LEU A 27 -17.53 -3.17 25.12
C LEU A 27 -18.29 -4.41 25.59
N ALA A 28 -19.28 -4.88 24.82
CA ALA A 28 -20.01 -6.10 25.13
C ALA A 28 -19.15 -7.38 24.95
N ARG A 29 -18.17 -7.37 24.03
CA ARG A 29 -17.17 -8.46 23.90
C ARG A 29 -16.18 -8.50 25.06
N LEU A 30 -15.89 -7.33 25.65
CA LEU A 30 -15.05 -7.18 26.84
C LEU A 30 -15.79 -7.57 28.12
N ARG A 31 -17.13 -7.47 28.16
CA ARG A 31 -17.93 -7.99 29.27
C ARG A 31 -17.86 -9.52 29.29
N PRO A 32 -17.51 -10.14 30.43
CA PRO A 32 -17.51 -11.59 30.55
C PRO A 32 -18.89 -12.16 30.19
N ARG A 33 -18.94 -13.17 29.32
CA ARG A 33 -20.10 -14.07 29.30
C ARG A 33 -20.08 -14.86 30.60
N ALA A 34 -21.20 -14.90 31.30
CA ALA A 34 -21.35 -15.68 32.52
C ALA A 34 -20.94 -17.14 32.24
N GLY A 35 -19.91 -17.63 32.93
CA GLY A 35 -19.47 -19.04 32.89
C GLY A 35 -18.15 -19.35 32.16
N GLU A 36 -17.42 -18.37 31.60
CA GLU A 36 -16.16 -18.64 30.88
C GLU A 36 -14.92 -18.30 31.76
N GLU A 37 -14.13 -19.32 32.14
CA GLU A 37 -12.87 -19.18 32.90
C GLU A 37 -11.82 -18.38 32.09
N ARG A 38 -11.89 -17.05 32.17
CA ARG A 38 -11.03 -16.12 31.41
C ARG A 38 -9.80 -15.61 32.17
N GLY A 39 -9.59 -16.04 33.42
CA GLY A 39 -8.50 -15.53 34.26
C GLY A 39 -7.12 -15.70 33.61
N GLY A 40 -6.81 -16.89 33.09
CA GLY A 40 -5.47 -17.19 32.56
C GLY A 40 -5.12 -16.45 31.27
N ARG A 41 -6.01 -16.44 30.27
CA ARG A 41 -5.72 -15.85 28.95
C ARG A 41 -5.64 -14.32 28.98
N GLY A 42 -6.50 -13.67 29.77
CA GLY A 42 -6.46 -12.21 29.92
C GLY A 42 -5.19 -11.74 30.62
N VAL A 43 -4.80 -12.43 31.69
CA VAL A 43 -3.53 -12.17 32.39
C VAL A 43 -2.33 -12.45 31.49
N LEU A 44 -2.32 -13.57 30.77
CA LEU A 44 -1.23 -13.91 29.83
C LEU A 44 -1.04 -12.83 28.76
N LEU A 45 -2.13 -12.38 28.13
CA LEU A 45 -2.08 -11.31 27.11
C LEU A 45 -1.64 -9.97 27.71
N GLY A 46 -2.09 -9.66 28.94
CA GLY A 46 -1.64 -8.47 29.67
C GLY A 46 -0.14 -8.51 29.96
N VAL A 47 0.36 -9.62 30.52
CA VAL A 47 1.79 -9.83 30.81
C VAL A 47 2.61 -9.76 29.53
N ALA A 48 2.19 -10.45 28.46
CA ALA A 48 2.89 -10.43 27.18
C ALA A 48 2.93 -9.02 26.57
N GLY A 49 1.82 -8.27 26.62
CA GLY A 49 1.76 -6.89 26.14
C GLY A 49 2.65 -5.94 26.96
N SER A 50 2.63 -6.05 28.29
CA SER A 50 3.50 -5.26 29.17
C SER A 50 4.98 -5.58 28.96
N LEU A 51 5.32 -6.87 28.81
CA LEU A 51 6.69 -7.30 28.50
C LEU A 51 7.15 -6.75 27.15
N PHE A 52 6.30 -6.84 26.11
CA PHE A 52 6.60 -6.29 24.80
C PHE A 52 6.87 -4.78 24.85
N LEU A 53 6.01 -4.01 25.54
CA LEU A 53 6.20 -2.56 25.70
C LEU A 53 7.47 -2.23 26.49
N ALA A 54 7.77 -2.99 27.55
CA ALA A 54 8.97 -2.79 28.36
C ALA A 54 10.25 -3.07 27.55
N VAL A 55 10.28 -4.16 26.78
CA VAL A 55 11.42 -4.51 25.92
C VAL A 55 11.58 -3.49 24.80
N ALA A 56 10.50 -3.11 24.12
CA ALA A 56 10.53 -2.09 23.07
C ALA A 56 11.00 -0.74 23.62
N PHE A 57 10.56 -0.36 24.83
CA PHE A 57 11.02 0.86 25.50
C PHE A 57 12.51 0.76 25.86
N TYR A 58 12.96 -0.35 26.42
CA TYR A 58 14.37 -0.55 26.80
C TYR A 58 15.30 -0.44 25.59
N ILE A 59 14.97 -1.11 24.47
CA ILE A 59 15.73 -1.04 23.21
C ILE A 59 15.72 0.40 22.68
N SER A 60 14.56 1.06 22.66
CA SER A 60 14.44 2.43 22.17
C SER A 60 15.25 3.41 23.04
N PHE A 61 15.15 3.28 24.37
CA PHE A 61 15.86 4.09 25.34
C PHE A 61 17.38 3.94 25.20
N ARG A 62 17.87 2.69 25.07
CA ARG A 62 19.30 2.43 24.91
C ARG A 62 19.83 2.99 23.60
N THR A 63 19.09 2.79 22.51
CA THR A 63 19.44 3.28 21.17
C THR A 63 19.49 4.82 21.14
N VAL A 64 18.45 5.50 21.62
CA VAL A 64 18.39 6.97 21.65
C VAL A 64 19.41 7.56 22.63
N GLY A 65 19.62 6.90 23.77
CA GLY A 65 20.64 7.29 24.75
C GLY A 65 22.06 7.22 24.19
N TYR A 66 22.37 6.19 23.39
CA TYR A 66 23.65 6.08 22.69
C TYR A 66 23.86 7.25 21.72
N PHE A 67 22.86 7.59 20.90
CA PHE A 67 22.97 8.72 19.97
C PHE A 67 23.14 10.07 20.68
N ARG A 68 22.48 10.28 21.84
CA ARG A 68 22.66 11.50 22.63
C ARG A 68 24.09 11.65 23.17
N SER A 69 24.79 10.54 23.43
CA SER A 69 26.15 10.57 24.00
C SER A 69 27.23 11.03 23.02
N VAL A 70 26.93 11.08 21.71
CA VAL A 70 27.86 11.55 20.68
C VAL A 70 27.78 13.08 20.56
N PRO A 71 28.85 13.82 20.92
CA PRO A 71 28.88 15.28 20.85
C PRO A 71 28.65 15.78 19.41
N GLU A 72 27.94 16.90 19.26
CA GLU A 72 27.64 17.63 18.01
C GLU A 72 26.76 16.91 16.96
N ILE A 73 26.85 15.59 16.80
CA ILE A 73 26.10 14.83 15.78
C ILE A 73 24.81 14.19 16.35
N GLY A 74 24.73 14.01 17.67
CA GLY A 74 23.61 13.34 18.35
C GLY A 74 22.20 13.81 17.98
N PRO A 75 21.89 15.13 17.95
CA PRO A 75 20.57 15.63 17.55
C PRO A 75 20.20 15.27 16.11
N LEU A 76 21.17 15.33 15.18
CA LEU A 76 20.95 15.08 13.77
C LEU A 76 20.68 13.58 13.52
N LEU A 77 21.46 12.71 14.15
CA LEU A 77 21.27 11.26 14.11
C LEU A 77 19.93 10.86 14.73
N ALA A 78 19.57 11.43 15.88
CA ALA A 78 18.30 11.15 16.53
C ALA A 78 17.10 11.60 15.69
N ALA A 79 17.19 12.76 15.03
CA ALA A 79 16.17 13.23 14.10
C ALA A 79 16.03 12.30 12.90
N LYS A 80 17.15 11.87 12.30
CA LYS A 80 17.16 10.95 11.16
C LYS A 80 16.57 9.58 11.53
N LEU A 81 16.90 9.03 12.70
CA LEU A 81 16.34 7.77 13.19
C LEU A 81 14.82 7.87 13.37
N LEU A 82 14.34 8.99 13.93
CA LEU A 82 12.90 9.21 14.10
C LEU A 82 12.19 9.36 12.75
N GLY A 83 12.79 10.08 11.80
CA GLY A 83 12.29 10.21 10.42
C GLY A 83 12.19 8.86 9.71
N MET A 84 13.22 8.01 9.82
CA MET A 84 13.21 6.65 9.27
C MET A 84 12.16 5.75 9.95
N ALA A 85 11.99 5.86 11.27
CA ALA A 85 10.95 5.13 12.00
C ALA A 85 9.55 5.55 11.53
N PHE A 86 9.27 6.84 11.38
CA PHE A 86 7.99 7.31 10.85
C PHE A 86 7.79 6.98 9.37
N LEU A 87 8.85 6.96 8.56
CA LEU A 87 8.78 6.50 7.18
C LEU A 87 8.38 5.01 7.11
N ALA A 88 8.99 4.16 7.93
CA ALA A 88 8.64 2.75 8.04
C ALA A 88 7.19 2.56 8.51
N PHE A 89 6.79 3.26 9.58
CA PHE A 89 5.42 3.23 10.10
C PHE A 89 4.41 3.74 9.07
N GLY A 90 4.70 4.86 8.40
CA GLY A 90 3.83 5.46 7.39
C GLY A 90 3.63 4.55 6.19
N SER A 91 4.68 3.84 5.79
CA SER A 91 4.62 2.86 4.72
C SER A 91 3.74 1.66 5.09
N ILE A 92 3.94 1.06 6.27
CA ILE A 92 3.11 -0.04 6.77
C ILE A 92 1.65 0.41 6.92
N LEU A 93 1.42 1.61 7.45
CA LEU A 93 0.09 2.20 7.57
C LEU A 93 -0.57 2.39 6.21
N LEU A 94 0.13 2.89 5.19
CA LEU A 94 -0.43 3.09 3.86
C LEU A 94 -0.91 1.75 3.27
N LEU A 95 -0.09 0.70 3.38
CA LEU A 95 -0.45 -0.65 2.93
C LEU A 95 -1.64 -1.22 3.71
N SER A 96 -1.61 -1.10 5.04
CA SER A 96 -2.67 -1.60 5.91
C SER A 96 -3.99 -0.87 5.67
N ASN A 97 -3.96 0.45 5.49
CA ASN A 97 -5.14 1.27 5.22
C ASN A 97 -5.72 0.98 3.83
N LEU A 98 -4.88 0.70 2.83
CA LEU A 98 -5.33 0.29 1.51
C LEU A 98 -6.18 -1.00 1.57
N VAL A 99 -5.74 -2.01 2.32
CA VAL A 99 -6.50 -3.27 2.47
C VAL A 99 -7.73 -3.07 3.35
N SER A 100 -7.56 -2.38 4.48
CA SER A 100 -8.63 -2.20 5.47
C SER A 100 -9.76 -1.32 4.93
N ALA A 101 -9.46 -0.33 4.09
CA ALA A 101 -10.46 0.53 3.46
C ALA A 101 -11.49 -0.27 2.65
N LEU A 102 -11.07 -1.31 1.92
CA LEU A 102 -12.01 -2.15 1.17
C LEU A 102 -13.01 -2.83 2.11
N SER A 103 -12.50 -3.41 3.20
CA SER A 103 -13.32 -4.10 4.19
C SER A 103 -14.29 -3.17 4.91
N THR A 104 -13.90 -1.92 5.17
CA THR A 104 -14.70 -0.95 5.92
C THR A 104 -15.71 -0.19 5.05
N PHE A 105 -15.30 0.22 3.84
CA PHE A 105 -16.11 1.08 2.96
C PHE A 105 -16.98 0.31 1.97
N PHE A 106 -16.64 -0.93 1.60
CA PHE A 106 -17.38 -1.65 0.54
C PHE A 106 -17.90 -3.02 0.94
N LEU A 107 -17.29 -3.70 1.91
CA LEU A 107 -17.66 -5.08 2.30
C LEU A 107 -18.25 -5.19 3.71
N ALA A 108 -18.40 -4.08 4.43
CA ALA A 108 -18.91 -4.10 5.79
C ALA A 108 -20.44 -4.37 5.81
N ARG A 109 -20.87 -5.28 6.67
CA ARG A 109 -22.29 -5.73 6.74
C ARG A 109 -23.27 -4.63 7.17
N ASP A 110 -22.78 -3.57 7.79
CA ASP A 110 -23.55 -2.41 8.22
C ASP A 110 -23.81 -1.40 7.08
N LEU A 111 -23.17 -1.57 5.92
CA LEU A 111 -23.29 -0.63 4.80
C LEU A 111 -24.72 -0.56 4.24
N ASP A 112 -25.41 -1.69 4.10
CA ASP A 112 -26.75 -1.71 3.51
C ASP A 112 -27.74 -0.86 4.33
N LEU A 113 -27.61 -0.89 5.66
CA LEU A 113 -28.41 -0.07 6.57
C LEU A 113 -27.94 1.40 6.57
N LEU A 114 -26.62 1.64 6.58
CA LEU A 114 -26.06 3.00 6.69
C LEU A 114 -26.24 3.82 5.40
N VAL A 115 -26.21 3.18 4.24
CA VAL A 115 -26.43 3.82 2.93
C VAL A 115 -27.91 4.13 2.71
N ALA A 116 -28.83 3.29 3.22
CA ALA A 116 -30.27 3.55 3.17
C ALA A 116 -30.74 4.61 4.18
N ALA A 117 -29.97 4.85 5.24
CA ALA A 117 -30.30 5.85 6.26
C ALA A 117 -30.07 7.29 5.76
N PRO A 118 -30.87 8.28 6.21
CA PRO A 118 -30.73 9.69 5.83
C PRO A 118 -29.55 10.37 6.58
N VAL A 119 -28.33 9.84 6.38
CA VAL A 119 -27.08 10.33 6.98
C VAL A 119 -26.38 11.26 6.00
N ASP A 120 -25.81 12.36 6.50
CA ASP A 120 -24.99 13.24 5.67
C ASP A 120 -23.72 12.51 5.17
N TRP A 121 -23.41 12.67 3.89
CA TRP A 121 -22.28 12.00 3.22
C TRP A 121 -20.94 12.31 3.89
N GLY A 122 -20.76 13.53 4.40
CA GLY A 122 -19.53 13.95 5.07
C GLY A 122 -19.35 13.22 6.41
N ARG A 123 -20.43 13.10 7.19
CA ARG A 123 -20.42 12.35 8.47
C ARG A 123 -20.21 10.87 8.26
N PHE A 124 -20.81 10.31 7.20
CA PHE A 124 -20.59 8.92 6.82
C PHE A 124 -19.12 8.65 6.46
N TYR A 125 -18.54 9.50 5.60
CA TYR A 125 -17.12 9.43 5.25
C TYR A 125 -16.22 9.52 6.48
N LEU A 126 -16.41 10.53 7.33
CA LEU A 126 -15.59 10.72 8.53
C LEU A 126 -15.73 9.55 9.52
N ALA A 127 -16.93 8.99 9.69
CA ALA A 127 -17.15 7.83 10.56
C ALA A 127 -16.40 6.60 10.05
N LYS A 128 -16.46 6.31 8.75
CA LYS A 128 -15.76 5.18 8.13
C LYS A 128 -14.25 5.39 8.05
N LEU A 129 -13.80 6.63 7.84
CA LEU A 129 -12.39 7.00 7.91
C LEU A 129 -11.83 6.81 9.32
N ALA A 130 -12.53 7.29 10.35
CA ALA A 130 -12.13 7.10 11.75
C ALA A 130 -12.09 5.61 12.13
N GLU A 131 -13.09 4.83 11.70
CA GLU A 131 -13.09 3.37 11.87
C GLU A 131 -11.86 2.73 11.22
N THR A 132 -11.52 3.13 9.99
CA THR A 132 -10.36 2.62 9.25
C THR A 132 -9.05 3.01 9.93
N ILE A 133 -8.92 4.24 10.42
CA ILE A 133 -7.75 4.73 11.17
C ILE A 133 -7.54 3.90 12.43
N VAL A 134 -8.58 3.70 13.23
CA VAL A 134 -8.48 2.95 14.50
C VAL A 134 -8.11 1.49 14.23
N HIS A 135 -8.77 0.83 13.26
CA HIS A 135 -8.50 -0.57 12.95
C HIS A 135 -7.13 -0.82 12.32
N SER A 136 -6.61 0.12 11.52
CA SER A 136 -5.31 -0.06 10.86
C SER A 136 -4.14 0.40 11.72
N SER A 137 -4.35 1.35 12.63
CA SER A 137 -3.26 2.05 13.31
C SER A 137 -2.96 1.56 14.72
N TRP A 138 -3.79 0.70 15.31
CA TRP A 138 -3.62 0.30 16.72
C TRP A 138 -2.25 -0.36 16.99
N MET A 139 -1.77 -1.23 16.10
CA MET A 139 -0.45 -1.88 16.26
C MET A 139 0.68 -0.87 16.15
N VAL A 140 0.61 0.05 15.20
CA VAL A 140 1.62 1.09 15.01
C VAL A 140 1.62 2.08 16.18
N GLY A 141 0.45 2.40 16.74
CA GLY A 141 0.32 3.17 17.96
C GLY A 141 1.00 2.50 19.17
N LEU A 142 0.82 1.18 19.32
CA LEU A 142 1.49 0.42 20.38
C LEU A 142 3.01 0.40 20.23
N LEU A 143 3.54 0.37 19.00
CA LEU A 143 4.98 0.39 18.73
C LEU A 143 5.57 1.81 18.82
N ALA A 144 4.81 2.83 18.41
CA ALA A 144 5.23 4.23 18.49
C ALA A 144 5.29 4.73 19.94
N LEU A 145 4.43 4.21 20.83
CA LEU A 145 4.40 4.62 22.24
C LEU A 145 5.76 4.44 22.97
N PRO A 146 6.39 3.25 23.01
CA PRO A 146 7.69 3.07 23.65
C PRO A 146 8.81 3.87 22.95
N LEU A 147 8.73 4.05 21.63
CA LEU A 147 9.69 4.85 20.88
C LEU A 147 9.61 6.33 21.28
N LEU A 148 8.42 6.93 21.22
CA LEU A 148 8.22 8.35 21.54
C LEU A 148 8.50 8.65 23.01
N THR A 149 8.09 7.75 23.92
CA THR A 149 8.42 7.89 25.35
C THR A 149 9.92 7.85 25.60
N ALA A 150 10.68 6.97 24.92
CA ALA A 150 12.13 6.95 25.00
C ALA A 150 12.75 8.29 24.57
N TYR A 151 12.28 8.89 23.47
CA TYR A 151 12.72 10.22 23.04
C TYR A 151 12.40 11.30 24.09
N GLY A 152 11.18 11.29 24.65
CA GLY A 152 10.77 12.25 25.68
C GLY A 152 11.60 12.19 26.95
N VAL A 153 11.93 10.98 27.43
CA VAL A 153 12.74 10.76 28.63
C VAL A 153 14.21 11.10 28.37
N VAL A 154 14.79 10.60 27.26
CA VAL A 154 16.21 10.81 26.97
C VAL A 154 16.52 12.28 26.70
N TRP A 155 15.64 13.05 26.08
CA TRP A 155 15.89 14.47 25.77
C TRP A 155 15.33 15.44 26.82
N GLY A 156 14.62 14.95 27.84
CA GLY A 156 14.03 15.79 28.87
C GLY A 156 12.91 16.69 28.36
N GLY A 157 12.01 16.15 27.52
CA GLY A 157 10.94 16.89 26.84
C GLY A 157 9.88 17.53 27.77
N GLY A 158 9.92 17.22 29.07
CA GLY A 158 9.01 17.77 30.08
C GLY A 158 7.60 17.14 30.04
N PRO A 159 6.70 17.59 30.94
CA PRO A 159 5.37 17.00 31.11
C PRO A 159 4.41 17.29 29.93
N LEU A 160 4.70 18.30 29.12
CA LEU A 160 3.90 18.66 27.94
C LEU A 160 4.26 17.86 26.68
N PHE A 161 5.38 17.13 26.70
CA PHE A 161 5.84 16.34 25.55
C PHE A 161 4.80 15.34 25.02
N PRO A 162 4.02 14.61 25.85
CA PRO A 162 3.00 13.69 25.35
C PRO A 162 1.94 14.38 24.49
N LEU A 163 1.59 15.64 24.77
CA LEU A 163 0.64 16.41 23.98
C LEU A 163 1.21 16.77 22.60
N VAL A 164 2.48 17.13 22.55
CA VAL A 164 3.18 17.42 21.29
C VAL A 164 3.32 16.14 20.46
N ALA A 165 3.71 15.03 21.10
CA ALA A 165 3.81 13.73 20.46
C ALA A 165 2.46 13.28 19.88
N LEU A 166 1.36 13.43 20.63
CA LEU A 166 0.00 13.18 20.13
C LEU A 166 -0.37 14.13 18.98
N GLY A 167 -0.01 15.41 19.08
CA GLY A 167 -0.24 16.42 18.05
C GLY A 167 0.49 16.15 16.73
N ALA A 168 1.65 15.50 16.78
CA ALA A 168 2.35 15.02 15.58
C ALA A 168 1.78 13.67 15.08
N PHE A 169 1.42 12.78 16.00
CA PHE A 169 0.98 11.42 15.67
C PHE A 169 -0.42 11.40 15.03
N ILE A 170 -1.35 12.26 15.45
CA ILE A 170 -2.70 12.30 14.89
C ILE A 170 -2.68 12.60 13.37
N PRO A 171 -2.13 13.73 12.89
CA PRO A 171 -2.01 14.00 11.45
C PRO A 171 -1.27 12.90 10.69
N PHE A 172 -0.22 12.36 11.31
CA PHE A 172 0.58 11.26 10.76
C PHE A 172 -0.25 10.00 10.49
N LEU A 173 -1.25 9.69 11.32
CA LEU A 173 -2.18 8.58 11.07
C LEU A 173 -3.24 8.92 10.00
N VAL A 174 -3.70 10.17 9.96
CA VAL A 174 -4.76 10.60 9.03
C VAL A 174 -4.30 10.54 7.58
N ILE A 175 -3.09 11.04 7.28
CA ILE A 175 -2.57 11.14 5.91
C ILE A 175 -2.57 9.78 5.17
N PRO A 176 -1.91 8.72 5.67
CA PRO A 176 -1.90 7.42 5.00
C PRO A 176 -3.28 6.77 4.95
N ALA A 177 -4.17 7.05 5.93
CA ALA A 177 -5.53 6.54 5.91
C ALA A 177 -6.37 7.17 4.79
N VAL A 178 -6.26 8.48 4.58
CA VAL A 178 -6.97 9.16 3.49
C VAL A 178 -6.41 8.76 2.13
N ILE A 179 -5.09 8.62 2.00
CA ILE A 179 -4.44 8.13 0.78
C ILE A 179 -4.92 6.69 0.48
N GLY A 180 -4.83 5.78 1.45
CA GLY A 180 -5.23 4.38 1.28
C GLY A 180 -6.72 4.22 0.92
N THR A 181 -7.60 4.96 1.60
CA THR A 181 -9.04 4.96 1.29
C THR A 181 -9.34 5.58 -0.08
N GLY A 182 -8.65 6.66 -0.47
CA GLY A 182 -8.77 7.29 -1.77
C GLY A 182 -8.33 6.37 -2.93
N ILE A 183 -7.19 5.70 -2.79
CA ILE A 183 -6.71 4.72 -3.77
C ILE A 183 -7.71 3.55 -3.88
N THR A 184 -8.20 3.04 -2.76
CA THR A 184 -9.19 1.95 -2.77
C THR A 184 -10.48 2.36 -3.48
N LEU A 185 -10.97 3.57 -3.22
CA LEU A 185 -12.16 4.13 -3.86
C LEU A 185 -11.98 4.26 -5.38
N LEU A 186 -10.81 4.73 -5.84
CA LEU A 186 -10.47 4.77 -7.25
C LEU A 186 -10.43 3.36 -7.86
N LEU A 187 -9.81 2.41 -7.15
CA LEU A 187 -9.65 1.04 -7.63
C LEU A 187 -10.99 0.30 -7.78
N VAL A 188 -11.94 0.47 -6.86
CA VAL A 188 -13.30 -0.09 -6.96
C VAL A 188 -14.11 0.55 -8.10
N ASN A 189 -13.83 1.82 -8.43
CA ASN A 189 -14.49 2.46 -9.56
C ASN A 189 -13.89 1.99 -10.90
N ILE A 190 -12.60 1.67 -10.96
CA ILE A 190 -11.98 1.16 -12.19
C ILE A 190 -12.33 -0.33 -12.38
N PHE A 191 -12.22 -1.13 -11.32
CA PHE A 191 -12.42 -2.58 -11.32
C PHE A 191 -13.54 -2.99 -10.36
N PRO A 192 -14.43 -3.94 -10.73
CA PRO A 192 -15.45 -4.49 -9.84
C PRO A 192 -14.89 -4.95 -8.48
N ALA A 193 -15.61 -4.70 -7.37
CA ALA A 193 -15.11 -4.89 -6.00
C ALA A 193 -14.55 -6.29 -5.69
N ARG A 194 -15.10 -7.35 -6.31
CA ARG A 194 -14.55 -8.72 -6.16
C ARG A 194 -13.15 -8.84 -6.77
N ARG A 195 -12.91 -8.22 -7.93
CA ARG A 195 -11.57 -8.13 -8.55
C ARG A 195 -10.65 -7.22 -7.74
N THR A 196 -11.20 -6.17 -7.12
CA THR A 196 -10.45 -5.27 -6.24
C THR A 196 -9.81 -6.04 -5.09
N ARG A 197 -10.47 -7.06 -4.51
CA ARG A 197 -9.87 -7.86 -3.43
C ARG A 197 -8.59 -8.57 -3.88
N ASP A 198 -8.61 -9.23 -5.03
CA ASP A 198 -7.45 -9.93 -5.58
C ASP A 198 -6.36 -8.93 -6.00
N LEU A 199 -6.74 -7.82 -6.63
CA LEU A 199 -5.82 -6.74 -7.03
C LEU A 199 -5.19 -6.06 -5.81
N LEU A 200 -5.93 -5.87 -4.72
CA LEU A 200 -5.39 -5.29 -3.49
C LEU A 200 -4.33 -6.18 -2.88
N GLY A 201 -4.56 -7.50 -2.81
CA GLY A 201 -3.53 -8.44 -2.36
C GLY A 201 -2.23 -8.29 -3.15
N LEU A 202 -2.34 -8.13 -4.46
CA LEU A 202 -1.19 -7.91 -5.34
C LEU A 202 -0.52 -6.56 -5.14
N VAL A 203 -1.30 -5.48 -5.06
CA VAL A 203 -0.77 -4.14 -4.81
C VAL A 203 -0.07 -4.10 -3.46
N THR A 204 -0.59 -4.80 -2.45
CA THR A 204 0.04 -4.94 -1.14
C THR A 204 1.36 -5.70 -1.24
N ILE A 205 1.43 -6.82 -1.96
CA ILE A 205 2.68 -7.56 -2.17
C ILE A 205 3.69 -6.70 -2.95
N ALA A 206 3.23 -6.01 -3.99
CA ALA A 206 4.02 -5.11 -4.81
C ALA A 206 4.63 -3.98 -3.99
N ALA A 207 3.80 -3.31 -3.21
CA ALA A 207 4.22 -2.16 -2.43
C ALA A 207 5.01 -2.58 -1.18
N ALA A 208 4.79 -3.79 -0.63
CA ALA A 208 5.67 -4.38 0.37
C ALA A 208 7.06 -4.69 -0.21
N GLY A 209 7.12 -5.26 -1.43
CA GLY A 209 8.38 -5.48 -2.16
C GLY A 209 9.09 -4.15 -2.42
N ALA A 210 8.39 -3.15 -2.95
CA ALA A 210 8.91 -1.81 -3.18
C ALA A 210 9.39 -1.14 -1.89
N LEU A 211 8.68 -1.32 -0.77
CA LEU A 211 9.09 -0.82 0.53
C LEU A 211 10.40 -1.47 1.00
N VAL A 212 10.50 -2.79 0.94
CA VAL A 212 11.73 -3.51 1.31
C VAL A 212 12.91 -3.04 0.45
N LEU A 213 12.69 -2.87 -0.85
CA LEU A 213 13.70 -2.32 -1.76
C LEU A 213 14.08 -0.88 -1.41
N GLY A 214 13.09 -0.02 -1.17
CA GLY A 214 13.33 1.37 -0.78
C GLY A 214 14.14 1.47 0.52
N LEU A 215 13.79 0.66 1.53
CA LEU A 215 14.55 0.56 2.77
C LEU A 215 15.98 0.04 2.53
N ARG A 216 16.17 -0.92 1.62
CA ARG A 216 17.51 -1.43 1.28
C ARG A 216 18.34 -0.41 0.51
N LEU A 217 17.72 0.39 -0.37
CA LEU A 217 18.36 1.48 -1.10
C LEU A 217 18.80 2.61 -0.16
N LEU A 218 18.05 2.84 0.92
CA LEU A 218 18.42 3.80 1.96
C LEU A 218 19.63 3.35 2.80
N ARG A 219 20.15 2.13 2.59
CA ARG A 219 21.32 1.55 3.28
C ARG A 219 21.38 1.87 4.78
N PRO A 220 20.36 1.52 5.59
CA PRO A 220 20.36 1.80 7.03
C PRO A 220 21.56 1.16 7.74
N GLU A 221 22.13 0.09 7.16
CA GLU A 221 23.32 -0.61 7.62
C GLU A 221 24.59 0.26 7.58
N GLN A 222 24.69 1.23 6.67
CA GLN A 222 25.83 2.16 6.61
C GLN A 222 25.80 3.19 7.73
N LEU A 223 24.63 3.50 8.29
CA LEU A 223 24.51 4.37 9.46
C LEU A 223 25.00 3.69 10.74
N ALA A 224 25.07 2.35 10.75
CA ALA A 224 25.55 1.55 11.87
C ALA A 224 27.06 1.25 11.82
N ARG A 225 27.73 1.49 10.67
CA ARG A 225 29.19 1.27 10.50
C ARG A 225 29.89 2.57 10.04
N PRO A 226 30.49 3.33 10.98
CA PRO A 226 31.21 4.57 10.65
C PRO A 226 32.54 4.35 9.90
N GLU A 227 33.00 3.11 9.72
CA GLU A 227 34.29 2.74 9.13
C GLU A 227 34.40 2.96 7.60
N GLY A 228 33.28 3.19 6.90
CA GLY A 228 33.23 3.35 5.44
C GLY A 228 33.32 4.79 4.93
N PHE A 229 33.36 5.80 5.81
CA PHE A 229 33.40 7.20 5.40
C PHE A 229 34.85 7.71 5.39
N GLN A 230 35.39 8.01 4.21
CA GLN A 230 36.74 8.56 4.05
C GLN A 230 36.86 10.01 4.58
N SER A 231 35.75 10.70 4.83
CA SER A 231 35.71 11.99 5.51
C SER A 231 34.46 12.16 6.40
N LEU A 232 34.64 12.81 7.56
CA LEU A 232 33.54 13.28 8.42
C LEU A 232 32.58 14.20 7.66
N VAL A 233 33.07 14.91 6.63
CA VAL A 233 32.29 15.84 5.80
C VAL A 233 31.33 15.08 4.89
N ASP A 234 31.73 13.94 4.31
CA ASP A 234 30.85 13.10 3.48
C ASP A 234 29.79 12.38 4.33
N PHE A 235 30.15 11.95 5.54
CA PHE A 235 29.18 11.42 6.50
C PHE A 235 28.15 12.49 6.90
N ILE A 236 28.61 13.71 7.20
CA ILE A 236 27.73 14.85 7.51
C ILE A 236 26.90 15.24 6.28
N ALA A 237 27.43 15.16 5.06
CA ALA A 237 26.69 15.45 3.84
C ALA A 237 25.57 14.43 3.56
N VAL A 238 25.82 13.13 3.78
CA VAL A 238 24.82 12.06 3.67
C VAL A 238 23.78 12.13 4.81
N LEU A 239 24.20 12.50 6.03
CA LEU A 239 23.29 12.74 7.15
C LEU A 239 22.44 14.00 6.98
N ARG A 240 23.00 15.06 6.39
CA ARG A 240 22.29 16.29 6.02
C ARG A 240 21.50 16.16 4.73
N ALA A 241 21.74 15.13 3.91
CA ALA A 241 20.97 14.89 2.71
C ALA A 241 19.50 14.66 3.10
N PRO A 242 18.59 15.55 2.69
CA PRO A 242 17.18 15.38 2.99
C PRO A 242 16.70 14.13 2.27
N SER A 243 16.25 13.12 3.00
CA SER A 243 15.41 12.07 2.45
C SER A 243 14.04 12.69 2.16
N HIS A 244 13.99 13.51 1.09
CA HIS A 244 12.83 14.26 0.60
C HIS A 244 12.17 15.20 1.63
N ALA A 245 12.59 16.47 1.64
CA ALA A 245 12.08 17.54 2.51
C ALA A 245 10.54 17.77 2.50
N LEU A 246 9.84 17.16 1.54
CA LEU A 246 8.39 17.27 1.32
C LEU A 246 7.58 16.09 1.87
N LEU A 247 8.20 15.13 2.57
CA LEU A 247 7.46 13.99 3.12
C LEU A 247 6.80 14.33 4.47
N PRO A 248 5.50 14.02 4.66
CA PRO A 248 4.82 14.25 5.93
C PRO A 248 5.43 13.50 7.12
N THR A 249 6.13 12.40 6.86
CA THR A 249 6.84 11.61 7.88
C THR A 249 8.02 12.39 8.46
N GLU A 250 8.71 13.18 7.63
CA GLU A 250 9.80 14.06 8.07
C GLU A 250 9.25 15.26 8.85
N TRP A 251 8.11 15.83 8.44
CA TRP A 251 7.49 16.93 9.20
C TRP A 251 7.00 16.48 10.59
N ALA A 252 6.52 15.24 10.71
CA ALA A 252 6.16 14.65 12.01
C ALA A 252 7.40 14.45 12.91
N ALA A 253 8.51 13.96 12.35
CA ALA A 253 9.78 13.84 13.08
C ALA A 253 10.32 15.21 13.49
N ALA A 254 10.33 16.18 12.58
CA ALA A 254 10.78 17.55 12.82
C ALA A 254 9.93 18.25 13.88
N MET A 255 8.61 18.09 13.89
CA MET A 255 7.74 18.63 14.94
C MET A 255 8.12 18.11 16.33
N ILE A 256 8.43 16.83 16.46
CA ILE A 256 8.85 16.23 17.73
C ILE A 256 10.26 16.72 18.10
N MET A 257 11.20 16.73 17.15
CA MET A 257 12.57 17.16 17.40
C MET A 257 12.66 18.65 17.74
N ASN A 258 11.88 19.51 17.09
CA ASN A 258 11.81 20.95 17.39
C ASN A 258 11.47 21.21 18.87
N TRP A 259 10.52 20.44 19.43
CA TRP A 259 10.20 20.51 20.86
C TRP A 259 11.36 20.03 21.74
N LEU A 260 12.00 18.92 21.38
CA LEU A 260 13.09 18.32 22.17
C LEU A 260 14.38 19.14 22.14
N THR A 261 14.70 19.77 21.01
CA THR A 261 15.86 20.66 20.86
C THR A 261 15.58 22.10 21.26
N ARG A 262 14.33 22.40 21.66
CA ARG A 262 13.84 23.75 22.01
C ARG A 262 13.97 24.76 20.87
N VAL A 263 13.85 24.29 19.63
CA VAL A 263 13.84 25.12 18.43
C VAL A 263 12.39 25.52 18.11
N ALA A 264 12.11 26.81 18.13
CA ALA A 264 10.78 27.35 17.86
C ALA A 264 10.56 27.57 16.35
N ASP A 265 10.52 26.48 15.58
CA ASP A 265 10.15 26.53 14.15
C ASP A 265 8.71 26.01 13.95
N PRO A 266 7.75 26.87 13.56
CA PRO A 266 6.36 26.50 13.36
C PRO A 266 6.09 25.81 12.02
N LEU A 267 7.04 25.83 11.08
CA LEU A 267 6.82 25.37 9.70
C LEU A 267 6.44 23.88 9.62
N PRO A 268 7.11 22.93 10.31
CA PRO A 268 6.71 21.52 10.28
C PRO A 268 5.30 21.28 10.83
N VAL A 269 4.91 22.03 11.86
CA VAL A 269 3.56 21.94 12.46
C VAL A 269 2.51 22.41 11.46
N ALA A 270 2.74 23.56 10.84
CA ALA A 270 1.84 24.13 9.85
C ALA A 270 1.71 23.21 8.62
N LEU A 271 2.82 22.71 8.08
CA LEU A 271 2.81 21.79 6.93
C LEU A 271 2.09 20.49 7.25
N LEU A 272 2.35 19.88 8.41
CA LEU A 272 1.75 18.60 8.79
C LEU A 272 0.22 18.71 8.96
N TRP A 273 -0.25 19.71 9.71
CA TRP A 273 -1.69 19.89 9.96
C TRP A 273 -2.45 20.41 8.74
N SER A 274 -1.88 21.36 7.98
CA SER A 274 -2.51 21.84 6.74
C SER A 274 -2.62 20.73 5.70
N THR A 275 -1.58 19.89 5.58
CA THR A 275 -1.58 18.74 4.69
C THR A 275 -2.63 17.71 5.14
N ALA A 276 -2.66 17.34 6.41
CA ALA A 276 -3.68 16.41 6.90
C ALA A 276 -5.11 16.92 6.67
N GLY A 277 -5.36 18.21 6.92
CA GLY A 277 -6.64 18.86 6.62
C GLY A 277 -6.99 18.85 5.13
N ALA A 278 -6.04 19.22 4.27
CA ALA A 278 -6.21 19.21 2.83
C ALA A 278 -6.51 17.79 2.29
N PHE A 279 -5.77 16.77 2.76
CA PHE A 279 -6.03 15.39 2.40
C PHE A 279 -7.44 14.96 2.81
N VAL A 280 -7.89 15.25 4.03
CA VAL A 280 -9.26 14.92 4.47
C VAL A 280 -10.31 15.55 3.55
N VAL A 281 -10.13 16.81 3.15
CA VAL A 281 -11.05 17.51 2.23
C VAL A 281 -11.01 16.88 0.84
N ILE A 282 -9.83 16.57 0.31
CA ILE A 282 -9.66 15.89 -0.98
C ILE A 282 -10.34 14.52 -0.94
N GLY A 283 -10.07 13.72 0.09
CA GLY A 283 -10.68 12.40 0.29
C GLY A 283 -12.20 12.47 0.43
N ALA A 284 -12.72 13.46 1.16
CA ALA A 284 -14.15 13.69 1.28
C ALA A 284 -14.79 14.07 -0.07
N SER A 285 -14.11 14.92 -0.85
CA SER A 285 -14.56 15.31 -2.19
C SER A 285 -14.57 14.14 -3.18
N LEU A 286 -13.56 13.27 -3.09
CA LEU A 286 -13.44 12.06 -3.88
C LEU A 286 -14.54 11.07 -3.51
N HIS A 287 -14.77 10.87 -2.20
CA HIS A 287 -15.85 10.05 -1.67
C HIS A 287 -17.21 10.52 -2.16
N ARG A 288 -17.51 11.82 -2.05
CA ARG A 288 -18.77 12.38 -2.53
C ARG A 288 -19.04 12.10 -4.02
N ARG A 289 -17.99 12.12 -4.86
CA ARG A 289 -18.13 11.94 -6.31
C ARG A 289 -18.18 10.47 -6.74
N LEU A 290 -17.37 9.62 -6.11
CA LEU A 290 -17.10 8.26 -6.60
C LEU A 290 -17.69 7.15 -5.73
N TYR A 291 -18.14 7.46 -4.51
CA TYR A 291 -18.60 6.41 -3.59
C TYR A 291 -19.90 5.76 -4.04
N ALA A 292 -20.89 6.55 -4.50
CA ALA A 292 -22.17 5.99 -4.95
C ALA A 292 -22.00 5.04 -6.14
N SER A 293 -21.19 5.43 -7.14
CA SER A 293 -20.88 4.58 -8.29
C SER A 293 -20.04 3.36 -7.91
N GLY A 294 -19.08 3.53 -7.00
CA GLY A 294 -18.25 2.43 -6.51
C GLY A 294 -19.06 1.41 -5.71
N PHE A 295 -19.99 1.87 -4.87
CA PHE A 295 -20.86 1.03 -4.07
C PHE A 295 -21.86 0.25 -4.94
N ALA A 296 -22.50 0.90 -5.91
CA ALA A 296 -23.38 0.21 -6.86
C ALA A 296 -22.62 -0.88 -7.64
N ARG A 297 -21.42 -0.56 -8.18
CA ARG A 297 -20.56 -1.54 -8.86
C ARG A 297 -20.08 -2.68 -7.96
N ALA A 298 -19.95 -2.44 -6.66
CA ALA A 298 -19.57 -3.46 -5.70
C ALA A 298 -20.72 -4.46 -5.48
N GLN A 299 -21.97 -3.98 -5.50
CA GLN A 299 -23.17 -4.80 -5.30
C GLN A 299 -23.62 -5.52 -6.59
N GLU A 300 -23.52 -4.86 -7.74
CA GLU A 300 -24.01 -5.34 -9.04
C GLU A 300 -23.18 -6.47 -9.69
N GLY A 301 -22.28 -7.13 -8.94
CA GLY A 301 -21.73 -8.42 -9.36
C GLY A 301 -21.26 -8.52 -10.83
N ALA A 302 -20.34 -7.66 -11.27
CA ALA A 302 -19.55 -7.84 -12.49
C ALA A 302 -20.28 -7.95 -13.86
N ASP A 303 -21.54 -7.59 -14.00
CA ASP A 303 -22.21 -7.54 -15.31
C ASP A 303 -22.27 -6.12 -15.90
N SER A 304 -21.11 -5.51 -16.18
CA SER A 304 -21.09 -4.29 -17.01
C SER A 304 -20.76 -4.60 -18.46
N VAL A 305 -21.84 -4.69 -19.24
CA VAL A 305 -21.89 -4.97 -20.69
C VAL A 305 -21.28 -3.83 -21.55
N ALA A 306 -21.00 -2.65 -20.97
CA ALA A 306 -20.81 -1.41 -21.74
C ALA A 306 -19.36 -1.00 -22.10
N ARG A 307 -18.30 -1.70 -21.63
CA ARG A 307 -16.89 -1.30 -21.89
C ARG A 307 -16.25 -1.96 -23.13
N GLY A 308 -16.98 -2.78 -23.88
CA GLY A 308 -16.43 -3.57 -24.99
C GLY A 308 -16.04 -2.76 -26.25
N GLU A 309 -16.68 -1.62 -26.51
CA GLU A 309 -16.53 -0.91 -27.79
C GLU A 309 -15.32 0.04 -27.86
N ALA A 310 -15.02 0.75 -26.76
CA ALA A 310 -13.91 1.71 -26.73
C ALA A 310 -12.53 1.02 -26.81
N THR A 311 -12.35 -0.09 -26.08
CA THR A 311 -11.12 -0.90 -26.15
C THR A 311 -10.99 -1.58 -27.52
N ALA A 312 -12.08 -2.11 -28.09
CA ALA A 312 -12.07 -2.69 -29.43
C ALA A 312 -11.63 -1.68 -30.51
N THR A 313 -12.06 -0.42 -30.39
CA THR A 313 -11.68 0.64 -31.34
C THR A 313 -10.19 1.01 -31.23
N LEU A 314 -9.63 1.06 -30.01
CA LEU A 314 -8.21 1.33 -29.79
C LEU A 314 -7.32 0.22 -30.36
N PHE A 315 -7.64 -1.06 -30.08
CA PHE A 315 -6.87 -2.19 -30.59
C PHE A 315 -7.00 -2.35 -32.11
N ARG A 316 -8.14 -2.01 -32.71
CA ARG A 316 -8.30 -1.99 -34.18
C ARG A 316 -7.38 -0.97 -34.87
N ARG A 317 -7.04 0.15 -34.20
CA ARG A 317 -6.09 1.14 -34.71
C ARG A 317 -4.62 0.71 -34.62
N LEU A 318 -4.28 -0.14 -33.65
CA LEU A 318 -2.92 -0.64 -33.44
C LEU A 318 -2.54 -1.79 -34.39
N LEU A 319 -3.52 -2.39 -35.09
CA LEU A 319 -3.32 -3.53 -36.00
C LEU A 319 -3.79 -3.22 -37.44
N PRO A 320 -3.26 -2.17 -38.11
CA PRO A 320 -3.77 -1.75 -39.42
C PRO A 320 -3.36 -2.70 -40.57
N GLY A 321 -2.28 -3.48 -40.43
CA GLY A 321 -1.73 -4.33 -41.50
C GLY A 321 -2.10 -5.82 -41.45
N MET A 322 -2.91 -6.26 -40.49
CA MET A 322 -3.29 -7.68 -40.37
C MET A 322 -4.56 -8.01 -41.17
N PRO A 323 -4.64 -9.18 -41.83
CA PRO A 323 -5.88 -9.69 -42.40
C PRO A 323 -7.01 -9.65 -41.36
N ALA A 324 -8.20 -9.20 -41.76
CA ALA A 324 -9.34 -8.98 -40.85
C ALA A 324 -9.61 -10.17 -39.93
N MET A 325 -9.44 -11.38 -40.45
CA MET A 325 -9.61 -12.64 -39.72
C MET A 325 -8.61 -12.83 -38.58
N ARG A 326 -7.31 -12.62 -38.83
CA ARG A 326 -6.27 -12.73 -37.79
C ARG A 326 -6.46 -11.64 -36.74
N ARG A 327 -6.83 -10.43 -37.16
CA ARG A 327 -7.11 -9.32 -36.24
C ARG A 327 -8.23 -9.66 -35.28
N GLU A 328 -9.33 -10.26 -35.74
CA GLU A 328 -10.44 -10.62 -34.85
C GLU A 328 -10.07 -11.77 -33.88
N PHE A 329 -9.23 -12.73 -34.28
CA PHE A 329 -8.68 -13.74 -33.35
C PHE A 329 -7.80 -13.10 -32.27
N VAL A 330 -6.89 -12.20 -32.64
CA VAL A 330 -6.06 -11.43 -31.71
C VAL A 330 -6.94 -10.61 -30.75
N LEU A 331 -7.92 -9.88 -31.28
CA LEU A 331 -8.85 -9.08 -30.48
C LEU A 331 -9.72 -9.92 -29.54
N LYS A 332 -10.10 -11.13 -29.95
CA LYS A 332 -10.81 -12.09 -29.09
C LYS A 332 -9.93 -12.50 -27.91
N ASP A 333 -8.72 -12.98 -28.18
CA ASP A 333 -7.82 -13.47 -27.14
C ASP A 333 -7.42 -12.36 -26.16
N LEU A 334 -7.14 -11.15 -26.66
CA LEU A 334 -6.95 -9.95 -25.82
C LEU A 334 -8.18 -9.66 -24.96
N ARG A 335 -9.39 -9.70 -25.52
CA ARG A 335 -10.64 -9.46 -24.76
C ARG A 335 -10.86 -10.53 -23.69
N VAL A 336 -10.60 -11.80 -23.98
CA VAL A 336 -10.70 -12.90 -23.02
C VAL A 336 -9.68 -12.70 -21.89
N PHE A 337 -8.43 -12.37 -22.23
CA PHE A 337 -7.38 -12.07 -21.28
C PHE A 337 -7.80 -10.94 -20.34
N PHE A 338 -8.22 -9.76 -20.85
CA PHE A 338 -8.70 -8.63 -20.03
C PHE A 338 -10.00 -8.89 -19.27
N ARG A 339 -10.81 -9.85 -19.71
CA ARG A 339 -12.01 -10.27 -18.99
C ARG A 339 -11.69 -11.17 -17.81
N ASP A 340 -10.64 -11.99 -17.87
CA ASP A 340 -10.23 -12.85 -16.77
C ASP A 340 -9.31 -12.12 -15.78
N SER A 341 -9.84 -11.77 -14.61
CA SER A 341 -9.07 -11.12 -13.55
C SER A 341 -7.98 -12.02 -12.97
N THR A 342 -8.12 -13.34 -13.10
CA THR A 342 -7.15 -14.31 -12.59
C THR A 342 -5.84 -14.26 -13.39
N GLN A 343 -5.93 -14.01 -14.69
CA GLN A 343 -4.76 -13.99 -15.57
C GLN A 343 -3.94 -12.71 -15.40
N TRP A 344 -4.58 -11.53 -15.41
CA TRP A 344 -3.86 -10.27 -15.19
C TRP A 344 -3.33 -10.12 -13.76
N SER A 345 -4.05 -10.64 -12.76
CA SER A 345 -3.57 -10.63 -11.37
C SER A 345 -2.25 -11.44 -11.25
N GLN A 346 -2.18 -12.61 -11.86
CA GLN A 346 -0.95 -13.41 -11.90
C GLN A 346 0.18 -12.72 -12.68
N LEU A 347 -0.14 -12.00 -13.76
CA LEU A 347 0.85 -11.24 -14.52
C LEU A 347 1.43 -10.08 -13.70
N ILE A 348 0.58 -9.35 -12.96
CA ILE A 348 1.02 -8.28 -12.05
C ILE A 348 1.92 -8.84 -10.94
N LEU A 349 1.52 -9.97 -10.32
CA LEU A 349 2.34 -10.63 -9.31
C LEU A 349 3.73 -10.96 -9.84
N LEU A 350 3.77 -11.58 -11.02
CA LEU A 350 4.99 -11.96 -11.66
C LEU A 350 5.84 -10.73 -12.01
N GLY A 351 5.23 -9.68 -12.58
CA GLY A 351 5.93 -8.45 -12.94
C GLY A 351 6.57 -7.77 -11.73
N VAL A 352 5.88 -7.77 -10.58
CA VAL A 352 6.43 -7.31 -9.30
C VAL A 352 7.63 -8.14 -8.88
N LEU A 353 7.51 -9.47 -8.92
CA LEU A 353 8.59 -10.37 -8.55
C LEU A 353 9.82 -10.16 -9.44
N VAL A 354 9.60 -10.00 -10.74
CA VAL A 354 10.65 -9.66 -11.73
C VAL A 354 11.28 -8.31 -11.44
N ALA A 355 10.51 -7.27 -11.11
CA ALA A 355 11.05 -5.96 -10.76
C ALA A 355 11.93 -6.02 -9.50
N VAL A 356 11.46 -6.72 -8.46
CA VAL A 356 12.22 -6.94 -7.22
C VAL A 356 13.52 -7.68 -7.52
N TYR A 357 13.44 -8.72 -8.36
CA TYR A 357 14.58 -9.48 -8.84
C TYR A 357 15.61 -8.60 -9.56
N LEU A 358 15.19 -7.83 -10.56
CA LEU A 358 16.08 -6.96 -11.36
C LEU A 358 16.78 -5.92 -10.48
N ILE A 359 16.06 -5.32 -9.54
CA ILE A 359 16.64 -4.35 -8.60
C ILE A 359 17.66 -5.02 -7.68
N ASN A 360 17.36 -6.24 -7.19
CA ASN A 360 18.27 -6.97 -6.31
C ASN A 360 19.60 -7.29 -7.01
N ILE A 361 19.55 -7.76 -8.26
CA ILE A 361 20.75 -8.02 -9.06
C ILE A 361 21.53 -6.75 -9.35
N ARG A 362 20.87 -5.66 -9.76
CA ARG A 362 21.54 -4.37 -10.01
C ARG A 362 22.18 -3.77 -8.76
N ALA A 363 21.69 -4.14 -7.58
CA ALA A 363 22.26 -3.70 -6.32
C ALA A 363 23.52 -4.47 -5.90
N LEU A 364 23.86 -5.59 -6.57
CA LEU A 364 25.09 -6.32 -6.29
C LEU A 364 26.31 -5.51 -6.80
N PRO A 365 27.35 -5.30 -5.97
CA PRO A 365 28.54 -4.55 -6.34
C PRO A 365 29.49 -5.36 -7.23
N LEU A 366 28.99 -5.92 -8.34
CA LEU A 366 29.77 -6.78 -9.25
C LEU A 366 30.78 -6.00 -10.10
N PHE A 367 30.56 -4.70 -10.27
CA PHE A 367 31.34 -3.83 -11.17
C PHE A 367 31.93 -2.61 -10.46
N THR A 368 31.93 -2.58 -9.13
CA THR A 368 32.25 -1.38 -8.33
C THR A 368 33.73 -1.30 -7.92
N GLY A 369 34.59 -2.17 -8.46
CA GLY A 369 36.04 -2.13 -8.22
C GLY A 369 36.52 -2.81 -6.94
N GLU A 370 35.62 -3.44 -6.17
CA GLU A 370 36.01 -4.41 -5.14
C GLU A 370 36.45 -5.72 -5.82
N GLU A 371 37.49 -6.38 -5.30
CA GLU A 371 38.01 -7.66 -5.81
C GLU A 371 37.03 -8.82 -5.54
N VAL A 372 35.88 -8.81 -6.21
CA VAL A 372 34.98 -9.96 -6.23
C VAL A 372 35.66 -11.05 -7.08
N PRO A 373 35.83 -12.28 -6.57
CA PRO A 373 36.45 -13.35 -7.33
C PRO A 373 35.75 -13.56 -8.68
N VAL A 374 36.52 -13.68 -9.76
CA VAL A 374 35.99 -13.87 -11.13
C VAL A 374 34.99 -15.02 -11.19
N PHE A 375 35.26 -16.12 -10.48
CA PHE A 375 34.34 -17.25 -10.35
C PHE A 375 32.95 -16.85 -9.85
N LEU A 376 32.88 -15.99 -8.83
CA LEU A 376 31.62 -15.54 -8.23
C LEU A 376 30.83 -14.66 -9.21
N VAL A 377 31.53 -13.78 -9.95
CA VAL A 377 30.92 -12.97 -11.01
C VAL A 377 30.38 -13.86 -12.13
N THR A 378 31.18 -14.79 -12.64
CA THR A 378 30.76 -15.73 -13.70
C THR A 378 29.57 -16.59 -13.25
N LEU A 379 29.61 -17.09 -12.01
CA LEU A 379 28.52 -17.89 -11.43
C LEU A 379 27.23 -17.07 -11.31
N ILE A 380 27.30 -15.82 -10.82
CA ILE A 380 26.14 -14.95 -10.68
C ILE A 380 25.55 -14.59 -12.05
N VAL A 381 26.39 -14.28 -13.04
CA VAL A 381 25.93 -13.99 -14.41
C VAL A 381 25.26 -15.23 -15.05
N PHE A 382 25.86 -16.41 -14.90
CA PHE A 382 25.28 -17.65 -15.41
C PHE A 382 23.95 -18.01 -14.71
N LEU A 383 23.88 -17.84 -13.38
CA LEU A 383 22.67 -18.05 -12.61
C LEU A 383 21.57 -17.04 -12.98
N ASN A 384 21.93 -15.78 -13.21
CA ASN A 384 21.02 -14.74 -13.70
C ASN A 384 20.43 -15.13 -15.06
N GLN A 385 21.26 -15.62 -15.99
CA GLN A 385 20.78 -16.10 -17.29
C GLN A 385 19.83 -17.30 -17.16
N GLY A 386 20.16 -18.26 -16.28
CA GLY A 386 19.30 -19.41 -15.98
C GLY A 386 17.96 -18.99 -15.36
N LEU A 387 17.99 -18.02 -14.44
CA LEU A 387 16.79 -17.51 -13.76
C LEU A 387 15.92 -16.68 -14.70
N ALA A 388 16.51 -15.88 -15.59
CA ALA A 388 15.78 -15.19 -16.67
C ALA A 388 15.07 -16.21 -17.58
N GLY A 389 15.77 -17.28 -18.00
CA GLY A 389 15.18 -18.38 -18.75
C GLY A 389 14.03 -19.08 -17.99
N PHE A 390 14.21 -19.31 -16.68
CA PHE A 390 13.17 -19.90 -15.82
C PHE A 390 11.92 -19.01 -15.73
N VAL A 391 12.09 -17.70 -15.58
CA VAL A 391 10.98 -16.73 -15.56
C VAL A 391 10.21 -16.80 -16.89
N ILE A 392 10.91 -16.74 -18.03
CA ILE A 392 10.29 -16.81 -19.37
C ILE A 392 9.52 -18.13 -19.54
N ALA A 393 10.12 -19.26 -19.14
CA ALA A 393 9.49 -20.57 -19.22
C ALA A 393 8.23 -20.65 -18.33
N ALA A 394 8.28 -20.10 -17.12
CA ALA A 394 7.13 -20.05 -16.22
C ALA A 394 5.97 -19.20 -16.78
N VAL A 395 6.27 -18.05 -17.41
CA VAL A 395 5.26 -17.22 -18.09
C VAL A 395 4.63 -17.99 -19.24
N ALA A 396 5.46 -18.64 -20.08
CA ALA A 396 5.00 -19.43 -21.21
C ALA A 396 4.07 -20.57 -20.77
N ALA A 397 4.46 -21.31 -19.74
CA ALA A 397 3.67 -22.40 -19.17
C ALA A 397 2.35 -21.93 -18.55
N ARG A 398 2.31 -20.71 -18.00
CA ARG A 398 1.12 -20.18 -17.31
C ARG A 398 0.11 -19.50 -18.25
N PHE A 399 0.59 -18.83 -19.30
CA PHE A 399 -0.28 -18.03 -20.17
C PHE A 399 -0.43 -18.61 -21.58
N ILE A 400 0.66 -19.10 -22.18
CA ILE A 400 0.64 -19.55 -23.58
C ILE A 400 0.16 -20.99 -23.68
N PHE A 401 0.67 -21.88 -22.82
CA PHE A 401 0.29 -23.30 -22.86
C PHE A 401 -1.22 -23.51 -22.64
N PRO A 402 -1.90 -22.86 -21.66
CA PRO A 402 -3.35 -23.02 -21.49
C PRO A 402 -4.17 -22.31 -22.57
N SER A 403 -3.60 -21.35 -23.32
CA SER A 403 -4.36 -20.54 -24.29
C SER A 403 -5.02 -21.36 -25.42
N VAL A 404 -4.45 -22.51 -25.76
CA VAL A 404 -5.01 -23.47 -26.72
C VAL A 404 -6.07 -24.34 -26.03
N SER A 405 -5.79 -24.81 -24.82
CA SER A 405 -6.69 -25.65 -24.01
C SER A 405 -7.98 -24.93 -23.60
N LEU A 406 -7.92 -23.62 -23.38
CA LEU A 406 -9.08 -22.78 -23.05
C LEU A 406 -10.14 -22.74 -24.17
N GLU A 407 -9.77 -23.08 -25.41
CA GLU A 407 -10.72 -23.15 -26.53
C GLU A 407 -11.47 -24.49 -26.61
N GLY A 408 -11.09 -25.50 -25.81
CA GLY A 408 -11.53 -26.89 -25.97
C GLY A 408 -13.05 -27.08 -26.12
N ARG A 409 -13.86 -26.41 -25.29
CA ARG A 409 -15.33 -26.51 -25.34
C ARG A 409 -15.95 -25.91 -26.60
N LEU A 410 -15.29 -24.93 -27.21
CA LEU A 410 -15.75 -24.20 -28.40
C LEU A 410 -15.01 -24.63 -29.67
N LEU A 411 -14.11 -25.63 -29.56
CA LEU A 411 -13.26 -26.06 -30.66
C LEU A 411 -14.06 -26.61 -31.85
N TRP A 412 -15.20 -27.26 -31.58
CA TRP A 412 -16.09 -27.77 -32.62
C TRP A 412 -16.63 -26.65 -33.51
N LEU A 413 -17.00 -25.50 -32.92
CA LEU A 413 -17.50 -24.33 -33.65
C LEU A 413 -16.41 -23.73 -34.56
N LEU A 414 -15.18 -23.69 -34.06
CA LEU A 414 -14.03 -23.21 -34.83
C LEU A 414 -13.68 -24.17 -35.97
N ARG A 415 -13.81 -25.49 -35.77
CA ARG A 415 -13.59 -26.49 -36.83
C ARG A 415 -14.69 -26.50 -37.90
N SER A 416 -15.93 -26.16 -37.54
CA SER A 416 -17.03 -26.04 -38.51
C SER A 416 -17.02 -24.72 -39.28
N SER A 417 -16.22 -23.75 -38.84
CA SER A 417 -16.09 -22.45 -39.50
C SER A 417 -15.12 -22.52 -40.69
N PRO A 418 -15.25 -21.66 -41.72
CA PRO A 418 -14.35 -21.62 -42.88
C PRO A 418 -12.94 -21.05 -42.55
N LEU A 419 -12.53 -21.15 -41.29
CA LEU A 419 -11.30 -20.58 -40.76
C LEU A 419 -10.19 -21.63 -40.82
N ASP A 420 -9.06 -21.30 -41.43
CA ASP A 420 -7.90 -22.18 -41.48
C ASP A 420 -7.33 -22.41 -40.05
N PRO A 421 -7.27 -23.67 -39.56
CA PRO A 421 -6.71 -23.99 -38.24
C PRO A 421 -5.25 -23.52 -38.08
N ARG A 422 -4.47 -23.46 -39.16
CA ARG A 422 -3.08 -22.99 -39.12
C ARG A 422 -3.01 -21.48 -38.85
N ALA A 423 -3.97 -20.71 -39.37
CA ALA A 423 -4.06 -19.29 -39.11
C ALA A 423 -4.39 -19.00 -37.63
N MET A 424 -5.22 -19.84 -37.01
CA MET A 424 -5.55 -19.77 -35.59
C MET A 424 -4.32 -20.02 -34.70
N LEU A 425 -3.59 -21.11 -34.96
CA LEU A 425 -2.36 -21.44 -34.20
C LEU A 425 -1.28 -20.35 -34.37
N ARG A 426 -1.08 -19.84 -35.60
CA ARG A 426 -0.15 -18.73 -35.85
C ARG A 426 -0.57 -17.46 -35.12
N SER A 427 -1.86 -17.16 -35.04
CA SER A 427 -2.37 -16.02 -34.27
C SER A 427 -2.02 -16.18 -32.78
N LYS A 428 -2.29 -17.34 -32.19
CA LYS A 428 -1.96 -17.60 -30.77
C LYS A 428 -0.46 -17.56 -30.50
N TYR A 429 0.33 -18.11 -31.41
CA TYR A 429 1.79 -18.05 -31.34
C TYR A 429 2.28 -16.60 -31.31
N VAL A 430 1.83 -15.76 -32.25
CA VAL A 430 2.25 -14.35 -32.32
C VAL A 430 1.81 -13.57 -31.07
N VAL A 431 0.58 -13.79 -30.60
CA VAL A 431 0.03 -13.13 -29.40
C VAL A 431 0.79 -13.53 -28.14
N GLY A 432 1.23 -14.79 -28.02
CA GLY A 432 2.00 -15.26 -26.87
C GLY A 432 3.49 -14.91 -26.94
N VAL A 433 4.11 -15.05 -28.10
CA VAL A 433 5.57 -14.86 -28.27
C VAL A 433 5.96 -13.39 -28.22
N LEU A 434 5.15 -12.48 -28.77
CA LEU A 434 5.51 -11.05 -28.79
C LEU A 434 5.70 -10.48 -27.36
N PRO A 435 4.79 -10.70 -26.38
CA PRO A 435 5.02 -10.31 -24.99
C PRO A 435 6.21 -11.01 -24.33
N LEU A 436 6.45 -12.30 -24.64
CA LEU A 436 7.60 -13.03 -24.10
C LEU A 436 8.93 -12.49 -24.62
N LEU A 437 9.00 -12.09 -25.89
CA LEU A 437 10.19 -11.49 -26.47
C LEU A 437 10.50 -10.14 -25.80
N VAL A 438 9.48 -9.31 -25.58
CA VAL A 438 9.63 -8.06 -24.84
C VAL A 438 10.11 -8.32 -23.42
N LEU A 439 9.50 -9.27 -22.71
CA LEU A 439 9.92 -9.65 -21.36
C LEU A 439 11.35 -10.19 -21.33
N SER A 440 11.71 -11.04 -22.30
CA SER A 440 13.07 -11.58 -22.44
C SER A 440 14.08 -10.46 -22.63
N LEU A 441 13.78 -9.50 -23.53
CA LEU A 441 14.66 -8.36 -23.77
C LEU A 441 14.88 -7.54 -22.51
N ILE A 442 13.82 -7.27 -21.74
CA ILE A 442 13.89 -6.52 -20.47
C ILE A 442 14.71 -7.27 -19.40
N LEU A 443 14.66 -8.61 -19.38
CA LEU A 443 15.40 -9.41 -18.41
C LEU A 443 16.89 -9.52 -18.75
N THR A 444 17.24 -9.49 -20.04
CA THR A 444 18.61 -9.68 -20.52
C THR A 444 19.40 -8.39 -20.71
N VAL A 445 18.72 -7.23 -20.84
CA VAL A 445 19.32 -5.89 -20.99
C VAL A 445 19.30 -5.16 -19.65
#